data_AF-A0A9P8TT08-F1
#
_entry.id   AF-A0A9P8TT08-F1
#
_cell.length_a   1.000
_cell.length_b   1.000
_cell.length_c   1.000
_cell.angle_alpha   90.00
_cell.angle_beta   90.00
_cell.angle_gamma   90.00
#
_symmetry.space_group_name_H-M   'P 1'
#
loop_
_entity.id
_entity.type
_entity.pdbx_description
1 polymer ?
#
loop_
_entity_poly.entity_id
_entity_poly.type
_entity_poly.pdbx_seq_one_letter_code
_entity_poly.pdbx_strand_id
1 'polypeptide(L)' 'MKFTTIAFAALASLATASPHPPTACKPATYSCLPNSQGWQVCSTAGQWVFAGNCPPKTVCKFDTQNASPYCVPPGFTIP' A
#
# COMPACT_ATOMS: atom_id res chain seq x y z
N MET A 1 -52.32 -0.11 38.49
CA MET A 1 -51.63 -0.19 37.18
C MET A 1 -50.14 -0.10 37.47
N LYS A 2 -49.34 -1.11 37.14
CA LYS A 2 -47.89 -1.16 37.39
C LYS A 2 -47.18 -0.80 36.10
N PHE A 3 -46.53 0.37 36.07
CA PHE A 3 -45.80 0.87 34.91
C PHE A 3 -44.36 0.34 34.97
N THR A 4 -44.03 -0.61 34.10
CA THR A 4 -42.67 -1.14 33.92
C THR A 4 -41.88 -0.19 33.02
N THR A 5 -40.95 0.56 33.61
CA THR A 5 -40.07 1.46 32.88
C THR A 5 -38.89 0.67 32.30
N ILE A 6 -38.94 0.35 31.00
CA ILE A 6 -37.80 -0.25 30.29
C ILE A 6 -36.90 0.88 29.83
N ALA A 7 -35.75 1.05 30.49
CA ALA A 7 -34.71 1.97 30.06
C ALA A 7 -33.88 1.31 28.95
N PHE A 8 -34.08 1.75 27.71
CA PHE A 8 -33.23 1.37 26.59
C PHE A 8 -31.91 2.16 26.67
N ALA A 9 -30.85 1.51 27.14
CA ALA A 9 -29.51 2.06 27.11
C ALA A 9 -28.98 2.02 25.66
N ALA A 10 -29.07 3.15 24.96
CA ALA A 10 -28.45 3.32 23.65
C ALA A 10 -26.93 3.46 23.82
N LEU A 11 -26.19 2.37 23.58
CA LEU A 11 -24.73 2.40 23.44
C LEU A 11 -24.39 3.06 22.09
N ALA A 12 -24.13 4.35 22.10
CA ALA A 12 -23.60 5.06 20.95
C ALA A 12 -22.16 4.58 20.67
N SER A 13 -21.97 3.84 19.58
CA SER A 13 -20.64 3.44 19.11
C SER A 13 -19.87 4.67 18.62
N LEU A 14 -18.87 5.12 19.40
CA LEU A 14 -17.92 6.12 18.95
C LEU A 14 -16.98 5.46 17.93
N ALA A 15 -17.26 5.62 16.64
CA ALA A 15 -16.28 5.36 15.60
C ALA A 15 -15.16 6.39 15.74
N THR A 16 -14.01 5.99 16.28
CA THR A 16 -12.83 6.85 16.34
C THR A 16 -12.32 7.08 14.92
N ALA A 17 -12.66 8.23 14.35
CA ALA A 17 -12.03 8.70 13.12
C ALA A 17 -10.53 8.86 13.41
N SER A 18 -9.72 7.92 12.94
CA SER A 18 -8.27 8.04 13.04
C SER A 18 -7.85 9.27 12.22
N PRO A 19 -7.11 10.24 12.80
CA PRO A 19 -6.70 11.45 12.09
C PRO A 19 -5.68 11.18 10.98
N HIS A 20 -5.18 9.94 10.87
CA HIS A 20 -4.36 9.50 9.76
C HIS A 20 -5.23 8.76 8.72
N PRO A 21 -5.23 9.22 7.45
CA PRO A 21 -5.79 8.43 6.38
C PRO A 21 -5.09 7.06 6.33
N PRO A 22 -5.79 5.99 5.92
CA PRO A 22 -5.17 4.69 5.75
C PRO A 22 -3.98 4.80 4.81
N THR A 23 -2.82 4.33 5.29
CA THR A 23 -1.57 4.34 4.55
C THR A 23 -1.61 3.29 3.43
N ALA A 24 -1.35 3.69 2.18
CA ALA A 24 -1.37 2.75 1.04
C ALA A 24 -0.11 1.87 0.99
N CYS A 25 0.99 2.34 1.58
CA CYS A 25 2.28 1.64 1.62
C CYS A 25 3.15 2.09 2.79
N LYS A 26 4.16 1.29 3.16
CA LYS A 26 5.14 1.67 4.19
C LYS A 26 6.20 2.60 3.57
N PRO A 27 6.50 3.78 4.15
CA PRO A 27 7.55 4.66 3.64
C PRO A 27 8.88 3.96 3.40
N ALA A 28 9.64 4.43 2.40
CA ALA A 28 10.92 3.85 1.98
C ALA A 28 10.83 2.39 1.49
N THR A 29 9.65 1.99 1.00
CA THR A 29 9.49 0.75 0.24
C THR A 29 9.39 1.04 -1.25
N TYR A 30 9.72 0.03 -2.04
CA TYR A 30 9.72 0.08 -3.49
C TYR A 30 8.77 -0.99 -4.03
N SER A 31 8.27 -0.79 -5.24
CA SER A 31 7.48 -1.81 -5.93
C SER A 31 7.60 -1.63 -7.44
N CYS A 32 7.48 -2.72 -8.19
CA CYS A 32 7.26 -2.63 -9.62
C CYS A 32 5.86 -2.11 -9.92
N LEU A 33 5.71 -1.34 -11.00
CA LEU A 33 4.39 -0.96 -11.49
C LEU A 33 3.61 -2.20 -11.94
N PRO A 34 2.26 -2.18 -11.92
CA PRO A 34 1.43 -3.31 -12.33
C PRO A 34 1.69 -3.80 -13.76
N ASN A 35 2.17 -2.92 -14.65
CA ASN A 35 2.52 -3.25 -16.02
C ASN A 35 3.97 -3.73 -16.19
N SER A 36 4.75 -3.82 -15.10
CA SER A 36 6.18 -4.17 -15.09
C SER A 36 7.07 -3.27 -15.94
N GLN A 37 6.62 -2.08 -16.34
CA GLN A 37 7.40 -1.16 -17.20
C GLN A 37 8.20 -0.12 -16.41
N GLY A 38 8.18 -0.18 -15.08
CA GLY A 38 8.82 0.79 -14.22
C GLY A 38 8.62 0.45 -12.76
N TRP A 39 8.94 1.41 -11.90
CA TRP A 39 8.82 1.24 -10.45
C TRP A 39 8.25 2.49 -9.78
N GLN A 40 7.77 2.27 -8.56
CA GLN A 40 7.22 3.28 -7.67
C GLN A 40 7.89 3.19 -6.30
N VAL A 41 7.95 4.31 -5.60
CA VAL A 41 8.50 4.46 -4.25
C VAL A 41 7.38 4.90 -3.33
N CYS A 42 7.35 4.35 -2.12
CA CYS A 42 6.44 4.83 -1.10
C CYS A 42 7.01 6.08 -0.45
N SER A 43 6.30 7.20 -0.59
CA SER A 43 6.64 8.48 0.05
C SER A 43 6.50 8.42 1.58
N THR A 44 7.02 9.44 2.27
CA THR A 44 6.86 9.61 3.72
C THR A 44 5.40 9.80 4.15
N ALA A 45 4.53 10.24 3.23
CA ALA A 45 3.09 10.31 3.42
C ALA A 45 2.38 8.95 3.23
N GLY A 46 3.13 7.88 2.96
CA GLY A 46 2.56 6.55 2.80
C GLY A 46 1.77 6.34 1.50
N GLN A 47 2.11 7.13 0.48
CA GLN A 47 1.50 7.08 -0.85
C GLN A 47 2.52 6.59 -1.87
N TRP A 48 2.08 5.74 -2.79
CA TRP A 48 2.90 5.32 -3.92
C TRP A 48 3.12 6.49 -4.88
N VAL A 49 4.38 6.74 -5.21
CA VAL A 49 4.79 7.77 -6.16
C VAL A 49 5.59 7.10 -7.26
N PHE A 50 5.23 7.40 -8.51
CA PHE A 50 5.99 6.95 -9.67
C PHE A 50 7.44 7.45 -9.57
N ALA A 51 8.39 6.52 -9.72
CA ALA A 51 9.81 6.83 -9.55
C ALA A 51 10.62 6.68 -10.83
N GLY A 52 10.15 5.87 -11.80
CA GLY A 52 10.79 5.79 -13.10
C GLY A 52 10.28 4.66 -13.98
N ASN A 53 10.66 4.73 -15.25
CA ASN A 53 10.41 3.69 -16.24
C ASN A 53 11.67 2.86 -16.44
N CYS A 54 11.47 1.58 -16.71
CA CYS A 54 12.54 0.70 -17.17
C CYS A 54 12.92 1.04 -18.62
N PRO A 55 14.21 0.88 -18.99
CA PRO A 55 14.66 1.05 -20.36
C PRO A 55 13.88 0.17 -21.36
N PRO A 56 13.83 0.55 -22.66
CA PRO A 56 13.22 -0.27 -23.69
C PRO A 56 13.74 -1.72 -23.66
N LYS A 57 12.85 -2.68 -23.93
CA LYS A 57 13.17 -4.13 -23.93
C LYS A 57 13.65 -4.68 -22.58
N THR A 58 13.32 -4.03 -21.48
CA THR A 58 13.50 -4.57 -20.12
C THR A 58 12.17 -4.58 -19.37
N VAL A 59 12.10 -5.37 -18.30
CA VAL A 59 10.95 -5.47 -17.41
C VAL A 59 11.40 -5.28 -15.97
N CYS A 60 10.55 -4.64 -15.16
CA CYS A 60 10.75 -4.54 -13.73
C CYS A 60 10.52 -5.91 -13.09
N LYS A 61 11.51 -6.37 -12.32
CA LYS A 61 11.37 -7.48 -11.38
C LYS A 61 11.77 -7.02 -9.99
N PHE A 62 10.99 -7.42 -9.00
CA PHE A 62 11.26 -7.09 -7.61
C PHE A 62 12.13 -8.19 -6.99
N ASP A 63 13.27 -7.80 -6.46
CA ASP A 63 14.15 -8.67 -5.69
C ASP A 63 13.72 -8.64 -4.22
N THR A 64 13.22 -9.78 -3.74
CA THR A 64 12.76 -9.91 -2.35
C THR A 64 13.91 -9.99 -1.34
N GLN A 65 15.13 -10.29 -1.78
CA GLN A 65 16.30 -10.41 -0.88
C GLN A 65 16.77 -9.05 -0.37
N ASN A 66 16.72 -8.02 -1.22
CA ASN A 66 17.09 -6.64 -0.86
C ASN A 66 15.91 -5.65 -0.90
N ALA A 67 14.71 -6.13 -1.20
CA ALA A 67 13.48 -5.35 -1.31
C ALA A 67 13.55 -4.21 -2.35
N SER A 68 14.20 -4.46 -3.48
CA SER A 68 14.43 -3.46 -4.53
C SER A 68 13.97 -3.92 -5.91
N PRO A 69 13.39 -3.01 -6.73
CA PRO A 69 13.08 -3.28 -8.13
C PRO A 69 14.32 -3.17 -9.01
N TYR A 70 14.40 -4.03 -10.02
CA TYR A 70 15.43 -4.04 -11.04
C TYR A 70 14.84 -4.12 -12.43
N CYS A 71 15.37 -3.35 -13.36
CA CYS A 71 15.06 -3.47 -14.77
C CYS A 71 15.98 -4.51 -15.40
N VAL A 72 15.41 -5.65 -15.75
CA VAL A 72 16.14 -6.83 -16.24
C VAL A 72 15.61 -7.26 -17.61
N PRO A 73 16.36 -8.05 -18.39
CA PRO A 73 15.83 -8.62 -19.62
C PRO A 73 14.56 -9.45 -19.37
N PRO A 74 13.61 -9.49 -20.34
CA PRO A 74 12.46 -10.38 -20.27
C PRO A 74 12.91 -11.83 -20.05
N GLY A 75 12.27 -12.54 -19.12
CA GLY A 75 12.61 -13.93 -18.79
C GLY A 75 13.81 -14.10 -17.84
N PHE A 76 14.52 -13.03 -17.48
CA PHE A 76 15.56 -13.11 -16.43
C PHE A 76 14.94 -13.52 -15.09
N THR A 77 15.58 -14.44 -14.37
CA THR A 77 15.15 -14.85 -13.02
C THR A 77 16.17 -14.33 -12.01
N ILE A 78 15.67 -13.61 -11.01
CA ILE A 78 16.50 -13.17 -9.87
C ILE A 78 16.88 -14.45 -9.10
N PRO A 79 18.18 -14.67 -8.82
CA PRO A 79 18.67 -15.88 -8.18
C PRO A 79 18.18 -16.07 -6.74
#